data_AF-A0A956KXK9-F1
#
_entry.id   AF-A0A956KXK9-F1
#
_cell.length_a   1.000
_cell.length_b   1.000
_cell.length_c   1.000
_cell.angle_alpha   90.00
_cell.angle_beta   90.00
_cell.angle_gamma   90.00
#
_symmetry.space_group_name_H-M   'P 1'
#
loop_
_entity.id
_entity.type
_entity.pdbx_description
1 polymer ?
#
loop_
_entity_poly.entity_id
_entity_poly.type
_entity_poly.pdbx_seq_one_letter_code
_entity_poly.pdbx_strand_id
1 'polypeptide(L)'
;MLAVGCPAGDDGTGEEGPSETGETASTGGTASTGETASTGEASGDETSAPACGEDPVPPGAATCPAACTGGCDAGVCTIECSGLGACDVQVMVCPADYACRLRCDGGDACDTSTLTCATGQACEVQCIDGTDACGDLVVECNGASSCTLGCSATPTVCEGTMLSCGPGACTATCEGDSTPEVTCGESCACTPC
;
A
#
# COMPACT_ATOMS: atom_id res chain seq x y z
N MET A 1 -1.10 36.68 19.99
CA MET A 1 -1.63 36.49 21.36
C MET A 1 -3.02 35.91 21.26
N LEU A 2 -3.15 34.59 21.35
CA LEU A 2 -4.36 33.86 21.75
C LEU A 2 -3.93 32.41 21.95
N ALA A 3 -3.70 32.06 23.21
CA ALA A 3 -3.42 30.71 23.65
C ALA A 3 -4.76 30.00 23.85
N VAL A 4 -4.92 28.84 23.20
CA VAL A 4 -6.03 27.92 23.46
C VAL A 4 -5.40 26.68 24.08
N GLY A 5 -5.72 26.45 25.36
CA GLY A 5 -5.21 25.32 26.13
C GLY A 5 -6.05 24.07 25.89
N CYS A 6 -5.38 22.92 25.78
CA CYS A 6 -6.02 21.61 25.92
C CYS A 6 -6.06 21.23 27.41
N PRO A 7 -7.20 20.73 27.94
CA PRO A 7 -7.21 20.08 29.24
C PRO A 7 -6.55 18.70 29.18
N ALA A 8 -5.75 18.41 30.18
CA ALA A 8 -5.24 17.09 30.49
C ALA A 8 -6.33 16.25 31.19
N GLY A 9 -6.43 14.99 30.81
CA GLY A 9 -7.19 13.93 31.48
C GLY A 9 -6.94 12.64 30.72
N ASP A 10 -6.90 11.46 31.30
CA ASP A 10 -6.87 11.01 32.69
C ASP A 10 -6.36 9.57 32.62
N ASP A 11 -5.59 9.15 33.62
CA ASP A 11 -4.90 7.86 33.74
C ASP A 11 -5.83 6.64 33.62
N GLY A 12 -5.69 5.88 32.54
CA GLY A 12 -6.32 4.57 32.34
C GLY A 12 -5.35 3.41 32.58
N THR A 13 -5.17 3.01 33.83
CA THR A 13 -4.45 1.79 34.25
C THR A 13 -5.37 0.56 34.19
N GLY A 14 -4.89 -0.54 33.59
CA GLY A 14 -5.45 -1.90 33.73
C GLY A 14 -5.49 -2.66 32.39
N GLU A 15 -5.19 -3.96 32.27
CA GLU A 15 -4.91 -5.01 33.22
C GLU A 15 -4.00 -6.05 32.53
N GLU A 16 -3.05 -6.62 33.29
CA GLU A 16 -2.23 -7.75 32.86
C GLU A 16 -3.09 -9.04 32.83
N GLY A 17 -3.12 -9.71 31.67
CA GLY A 17 -3.77 -11.02 31.48
C GLY A 17 -2.76 -12.10 31.08
N PRO A 18 -2.89 -13.34 31.58
CA PRO A 18 -1.79 -14.29 31.68
C PRO A 18 -1.52 -15.12 30.42
N SER A 19 -0.28 -15.61 30.38
CA SER A 19 0.29 -16.65 29.53
C SER A 19 -0.60 -17.88 29.35
N GLU A 20 -0.71 -18.35 28.11
CA GLU A 20 -1.00 -19.76 27.82
C GLU A 20 0.07 -20.30 26.84
N THR A 21 0.94 -21.15 27.39
CA THR A 21 1.84 -22.03 26.66
C THR A 21 1.06 -23.23 26.15
N GLY A 22 0.97 -23.40 24.84
CA GLY A 22 0.39 -24.57 24.18
C GLY A 22 1.36 -25.22 23.22
N GLU A 23 2.20 -26.13 23.72
CA GLU A 23 2.94 -27.08 22.89
C GLU A 23 1.98 -28.15 22.36
N THR A 24 1.89 -28.30 21.04
CA THR A 24 1.44 -29.56 20.43
C THR A 24 2.43 -30.00 19.37
N ALA A 25 3.27 -30.97 19.76
CA ALA A 25 4.04 -31.79 18.84
C ALA A 25 3.08 -32.72 18.07
N SER A 26 3.18 -32.74 16.74
CA SER A 26 2.58 -33.80 15.94
C SER A 26 3.55 -34.26 14.86
N THR A 27 4.21 -35.37 15.16
CA THR A 27 4.98 -36.23 14.26
C THR A 27 4.06 -37.05 13.37
N GLY A 28 4.39 -37.12 12.07
CA GLY A 28 4.21 -38.34 11.29
C GLY A 28 3.52 -38.17 9.93
N GLY A 29 4.11 -38.78 8.89
CA GLY A 29 3.30 -39.39 7.84
C GLY A 29 3.74 -39.20 6.39
N THR A 30 4.66 -40.08 5.97
CA THR A 30 4.68 -40.79 4.67
C THR A 30 4.80 -40.04 3.34
N ALA A 31 5.91 -40.37 2.68
CA ALA A 31 6.15 -40.24 1.25
C ALA A 31 5.02 -40.86 0.41
N SER A 32 4.70 -40.20 -0.71
CA SER A 32 4.02 -40.83 -1.85
C SER A 32 4.61 -40.26 -3.14
N THR A 33 5.47 -41.07 -3.76
CA THR A 33 5.89 -40.96 -5.15
C THR A 33 4.73 -41.37 -6.05
N GLY A 34 4.16 -40.41 -6.77
CA GLY A 34 3.18 -40.64 -7.83
C GLY A 34 3.64 -39.94 -9.10
N GLU A 35 4.29 -40.67 -9.99
CA GLU A 35 4.58 -40.25 -11.35
C GLU A 35 3.27 -40.30 -12.16
N THR A 36 2.82 -39.15 -12.65
CA THR A 36 1.83 -39.08 -13.74
C THR A 36 2.41 -38.21 -14.84
N ALA A 37 2.86 -38.88 -15.91
CA ALA A 37 3.18 -38.27 -17.18
C ALA A 37 1.87 -37.77 -17.83
N SER A 38 1.71 -36.45 -17.89
CA SER A 38 0.68 -35.81 -18.73
C SER A 38 1.34 -35.30 -20.00
N THR A 39 1.11 -36.04 -21.08
CA THR A 39 1.43 -35.67 -22.46
C THR A 39 0.44 -34.65 -22.98
N GLY A 40 0.96 -33.47 -23.32
CA GLY A 40 0.46 -32.57 -24.37
C GLY A 40 -0.93 -31.97 -24.17
N GLU A 41 -1.01 -30.63 -24.23
CA GLU A 41 -1.86 -29.94 -25.20
C GLU A 41 -1.66 -28.42 -25.18
N ALA A 42 -1.71 -27.86 -26.40
CA ALA A 42 -1.91 -26.47 -26.79
C ALA A 42 -0.92 -25.41 -26.29
N SER A 43 0.07 -25.11 -27.15
CA SER A 43 0.69 -23.79 -27.23
C SER A 43 -0.37 -22.75 -27.57
N GLY A 44 -1.00 -22.18 -26.55
CA GLY A 44 -1.72 -20.92 -26.65
C GLY A 44 -0.72 -19.84 -26.98
N ASP A 45 -0.89 -19.21 -28.13
CA ASP A 45 -0.18 -18.00 -28.53
C ASP A 45 -0.69 -16.88 -27.61
N GLU A 46 -0.17 -16.85 -26.38
CA GLU A 46 -0.37 -15.74 -25.44
C GLU A 46 0.26 -14.53 -26.10
N THR A 47 -0.56 -13.80 -26.87
CA THR A 47 -0.23 -12.49 -27.40
C THR A 47 0.05 -11.63 -26.18
N SER A 48 1.30 -11.65 -25.74
CA SER A 48 1.76 -10.96 -24.55
C SER A 48 1.40 -9.51 -24.77
N ALA A 49 0.49 -9.00 -23.95
CA ALA A 49 0.19 -7.58 -23.96
C ALA A 49 1.54 -6.84 -23.91
N PRO A 50 1.71 -5.77 -24.71
CA PRO A 50 2.97 -5.04 -24.71
C PRO A 50 3.28 -4.66 -23.26
N ALA A 51 4.41 -5.17 -22.77
CA ALA A 51 4.82 -4.93 -21.40
C ALA A 51 4.88 -3.42 -21.15
N CYS A 52 4.35 -2.99 -20.00
CA CYS A 52 4.59 -1.64 -19.52
C CYS A 52 6.11 -1.37 -19.51
N GLY A 53 6.49 -0.14 -19.81
CA GLY A 53 7.90 0.26 -19.69
C GLY A 53 8.37 0.09 -18.24
N GLU A 54 9.68 -0.10 -18.06
CA GLU A 54 10.29 -0.08 -16.73
C GLU A 54 10.14 1.31 -16.10
N ASP A 55 10.02 1.36 -14.78
CA ASP A 55 10.02 2.62 -14.05
C ASP A 55 11.33 3.37 -14.26
N PRO A 56 11.27 4.68 -14.58
CA PRO A 56 12.48 5.46 -14.71
C PRO A 56 13.15 5.59 -13.34
N VAL A 57 14.47 5.59 -13.31
CA VAL A 57 15.23 5.91 -12.11
C VAL A 57 14.94 7.36 -11.71
N PRO A 58 14.39 7.63 -10.51
CA PRO A 58 14.08 8.98 -10.11
C PRO A 58 15.36 9.82 -10.01
N PRO A 59 15.39 11.03 -10.59
CA PRO A 59 16.57 11.88 -10.48
C PRO A 59 16.80 12.35 -9.04
N GLY A 60 15.74 12.44 -8.23
CA GLY A 60 15.77 12.98 -6.88
C GLY A 60 16.22 14.45 -6.85
N ALA A 61 16.51 14.96 -5.65
CA ALA A 61 17.12 16.27 -5.46
C ALA A 61 18.12 16.24 -4.31
N ALA A 62 18.98 17.27 -4.25
CA ALA A 62 19.96 17.42 -3.18
C ALA A 62 19.32 17.69 -1.80
N THR A 63 18.06 18.10 -1.76
CA THR A 63 17.31 18.35 -0.53
C THR A 63 16.00 17.58 -0.58
N CYS A 64 15.73 16.82 0.47
CA CYS A 64 14.50 16.09 0.62
C CYS A 64 13.33 17.06 0.84
N PRO A 65 12.25 16.98 0.04
CA PRO A 65 11.07 17.81 0.22
C PRO A 65 10.43 17.59 1.60
N ALA A 66 9.82 18.64 2.15
CA ALA A 66 9.16 18.57 3.46
C ALA A 66 7.95 17.61 3.49
N ALA A 67 7.36 17.30 2.34
CA ALA A 67 6.29 16.31 2.22
C ALA A 67 6.76 14.88 2.56
N CYS A 68 8.05 14.59 2.40
CA CYS A 68 8.63 13.28 2.67
C CYS A 68 8.94 13.15 4.17
N THR A 69 7.89 13.04 4.99
CA THR A 69 7.99 12.96 6.46
C THR A 69 8.79 11.76 6.95
N GLY A 70 8.81 10.66 6.17
CA GLY A 70 9.66 9.49 6.39
C GLY A 70 11.07 9.60 5.79
N GLY A 71 11.39 10.73 5.15
CA GLY A 71 12.68 10.99 4.51
C GLY A 71 12.76 10.62 3.03
N CYS A 72 13.94 10.82 2.46
CA CYS A 72 14.24 10.50 1.07
C CYS A 72 15.45 9.58 0.99
N ASP A 73 15.31 8.45 0.31
CA ASP A 73 16.40 7.50 0.06
C ASP A 73 16.41 7.11 -1.42
N ALA A 74 17.58 7.17 -2.06
CA ALA A 74 17.77 6.80 -3.47
C ALA A 74 16.74 7.39 -4.47
N GLY A 75 16.24 8.60 -4.23
CA GLY A 75 15.22 9.24 -5.07
C GLY A 75 13.78 8.81 -4.77
N VAL A 76 13.55 8.07 -3.68
CA VAL A 76 12.23 7.71 -3.16
C VAL A 76 11.87 8.63 -2.00
N CYS A 77 10.80 9.40 -2.14
CA CYS A 77 10.16 10.17 -1.09
C CYS A 77 9.22 9.27 -0.28
N THR A 78 9.48 9.08 1.01
CA THR A 78 8.56 8.35 1.90
C THR A 78 7.71 9.34 2.68
N ILE A 79 6.40 9.26 2.52
CA ILE A 79 5.39 9.92 3.36
C ILE A 79 4.98 8.90 4.42
N GLU A 80 5.39 9.15 5.66
CA GLU A 80 5.15 8.25 6.79
C GLU A 80 3.97 8.79 7.62
N CYS A 81 2.93 7.98 7.72
CA CYS A 81 1.69 8.23 8.46
C CYS A 81 1.55 7.15 9.53
N SER A 82 2.36 7.25 10.60
CA SER A 82 2.32 6.28 11.70
C SER A 82 1.46 6.78 12.87
N GLY A 83 0.59 5.92 13.37
CA GLY A 83 -0.31 6.19 14.48
C GLY A 83 -1.74 6.51 14.06
N LEU A 84 -2.62 6.59 15.07
CA LEU A 84 -4.05 6.84 14.87
C LEU A 84 -4.29 8.19 14.19
N GLY A 85 -4.90 8.18 13.01
CA GLY A 85 -5.28 9.39 12.28
C GLY A 85 -4.11 10.31 11.88
N ALA A 86 -2.90 9.77 11.72
CA ALA A 86 -1.68 10.57 11.51
C ALA A 86 -1.75 11.51 10.29
N CYS A 87 -2.37 11.03 9.22
CA CYS A 87 -2.56 11.72 7.96
C CYS A 87 -4.04 11.83 7.55
N ASP A 88 -4.97 11.56 8.46
CA ASP A 88 -6.41 11.59 8.21
C ASP A 88 -6.90 12.94 7.66
N VAL A 89 -7.81 12.87 6.68
CA VAL A 89 -8.39 14.00 5.95
C VAL A 89 -7.35 14.94 5.31
N GLN A 90 -6.19 14.43 4.89
CA GLN A 90 -5.15 15.22 4.25
C GLN A 90 -5.12 15.07 2.73
N VAL A 91 -4.67 16.13 2.06
CA VAL A 91 -4.31 16.10 0.64
C VAL A 91 -2.78 16.01 0.55
N MET A 92 -2.30 14.84 0.19
CA MET A 92 -0.89 14.53 0.02
C MET A 92 -0.52 14.58 -1.45
N VAL A 93 0.58 15.25 -1.78
CA VAL A 93 1.07 15.37 -3.16
C VAL A 93 2.50 14.88 -3.20
N CYS A 94 2.73 13.85 -4.01
CA CYS A 94 4.07 13.34 -4.26
C CYS A 94 4.91 14.40 -4.97
N PRO A 95 6.11 14.75 -4.47
CA PRO A 95 6.99 15.69 -5.14
C PRO A 95 7.36 15.21 -6.54
N ALA A 96 7.48 16.15 -7.48
CA ALA A 96 8.11 15.85 -8.76
C ALA A 96 9.55 15.35 -8.55
N ASP A 97 10.07 14.58 -9.51
CA ASP A 97 11.44 14.05 -9.52
C ASP A 97 11.75 12.94 -8.48
N TYR A 98 10.74 12.49 -7.72
CA TYR A 98 10.85 11.39 -6.77
C TYR A 98 9.86 10.27 -7.08
N ALA A 99 10.29 9.02 -6.90
CA ALA A 99 9.34 7.94 -6.65
C ALA A 99 8.68 8.19 -5.29
N CYS A 100 7.41 7.87 -5.16
CA CYS A 100 6.64 8.19 -3.96
C CYS A 100 6.24 6.91 -3.25
N ARG A 101 6.40 6.88 -1.92
CA ARG A 101 5.91 5.80 -1.08
C ARG A 101 5.12 6.38 0.09
N LEU A 102 3.81 6.12 0.12
CA LEU A 102 2.96 6.40 1.27
C LEU A 102 2.90 5.17 2.16
N ARG A 103 3.19 5.32 3.46
CA ARG A 103 3.07 4.26 4.46
C ARG A 103 2.04 4.65 5.50
N CYS A 104 0.94 3.92 5.55
CA CYS A 104 -0.16 4.08 6.50
C CYS A 104 -0.05 2.95 7.53
N ASP A 105 0.39 3.29 8.74
CA ASP A 105 0.70 2.35 9.81
C ASP A 105 0.01 2.78 11.11
N GLY A 106 -1.24 2.35 11.28
CA GLY A 106 -2.11 2.75 12.38
C GLY A 106 -3.57 2.77 11.96
N GLY A 107 -4.48 2.69 12.93
CA GLY A 107 -5.91 2.83 12.65
C GLY A 107 -6.21 4.19 12.04
N ASP A 108 -7.04 4.22 11.00
CA ASP A 108 -7.42 5.45 10.29
C ASP A 108 -6.22 6.30 9.83
N ALA A 109 -5.02 5.73 9.70
CA ALA A 109 -3.78 6.50 9.55
C ALA A 109 -3.80 7.44 8.34
N CYS A 110 -4.42 7.00 7.24
CA CYS A 110 -4.60 7.74 6.00
C CYS A 110 -6.08 7.80 5.60
N ASP A 111 -7.00 7.66 6.56
CA ASP A 111 -8.43 7.63 6.27
C ASP A 111 -8.88 8.93 5.56
N THR A 112 -9.83 8.80 4.63
CA THR A 112 -10.52 9.89 3.94
C THR A 112 -9.57 10.88 3.23
N SER A 113 -8.33 10.45 3.01
CA SER A 113 -7.28 11.28 2.47
C SER A 113 -7.21 11.18 0.95
N THR A 114 -6.45 12.06 0.33
CA THR A 114 -6.19 12.00 -1.10
C THR A 114 -4.69 12.03 -1.34
N LEU A 115 -4.17 11.06 -2.08
CA LEU A 115 -2.79 11.02 -2.56
C LEU A 115 -2.77 11.27 -4.06
N THR A 116 -2.09 12.33 -4.49
CA THR A 116 -1.83 12.59 -5.91
C THR A 116 -0.38 12.25 -6.26
N CYS A 117 -0.20 11.25 -7.14
CA CYS A 117 1.11 10.80 -7.60
C CYS A 117 1.67 11.75 -8.68
N ALA A 118 3.00 11.89 -8.72
CA ALA A 118 3.68 12.67 -9.74
C ALA A 118 3.75 11.89 -11.07
N THR A 119 3.61 12.60 -12.18
CA THR A 119 3.73 12.01 -13.52
C THR A 119 5.14 11.47 -13.78
N GLY A 120 5.21 10.28 -14.38
CA GLY A 120 6.44 9.66 -14.84
C GLY A 120 7.34 9.11 -13.72
N GLN A 121 6.84 8.97 -12.49
CA GLN A 121 7.54 8.32 -11.39
C GLN A 121 6.70 7.16 -10.84
N ALA A 122 7.34 6.22 -10.15
CA ALA A 122 6.64 5.14 -9.45
C ALA A 122 5.89 5.70 -8.23
N CYS A 123 4.70 5.16 -7.96
CA CYS A 123 3.88 5.51 -6.81
C CYS A 123 3.48 4.24 -6.06
N GLU A 124 3.88 4.13 -4.80
CA GLU A 124 3.62 2.98 -3.94
C GLU A 124 2.81 3.43 -2.72
N VAL A 125 1.75 2.70 -2.40
CA VAL A 125 0.93 2.89 -1.19
C VAL A 125 0.94 1.59 -0.41
N GLN A 126 1.33 1.67 0.87
CA GLN A 126 1.37 0.54 1.79
C GLN A 126 0.40 0.79 2.93
N CYS A 127 -0.66 -0.01 2.99
CA CYS A 127 -1.64 -0.06 4.06
C CYS A 127 -1.26 -1.24 4.97
N ILE A 128 -0.53 -0.94 6.04
CA ILE A 128 0.28 -1.93 6.76
C ILE A 128 -0.50 -2.56 7.90
N ASP A 129 -1.00 -1.75 8.83
CA ASP A 129 -1.69 -2.24 10.01
C ASP A 129 -2.64 -1.16 10.55
N GLY A 130 -3.57 -1.58 11.39
CA GLY A 130 -4.66 -0.77 11.89
C GLY A 130 -5.98 -1.03 11.17
N THR A 131 -7.07 -0.94 11.92
CA THR A 131 -8.41 -0.91 11.36
C THR A 131 -8.51 0.30 10.45
N ASP A 132 -8.88 0.06 9.19
CA ASP A 132 -9.13 1.14 8.22
C ASP A 132 -7.94 2.08 7.99
N ALA A 133 -6.71 1.54 8.04
CA ALA A 133 -5.49 2.33 7.89
C ALA A 133 -5.49 3.20 6.61
N CYS A 134 -6.09 2.71 5.54
CA CYS A 134 -6.32 3.41 4.28
C CYS A 134 -7.81 3.57 3.95
N GLY A 135 -8.68 3.61 4.97
CA GLY A 135 -10.12 3.82 4.82
C GLY A 135 -10.45 4.95 3.87
N ASP A 136 -11.32 4.72 2.88
CA ASP A 136 -11.75 5.77 1.96
C ASP A 136 -10.62 6.58 1.27
N LEU A 137 -9.38 6.08 1.27
CA LEU A 137 -8.22 6.76 0.70
C LEU A 137 -8.37 6.83 -0.81
N VAL A 138 -8.28 8.02 -1.37
CA VAL A 138 -8.29 8.24 -2.82
C VAL A 138 -6.87 8.33 -3.33
N VAL A 139 -6.44 7.39 -4.17
CA VAL A 139 -5.13 7.37 -4.82
C VAL A 139 -5.28 7.74 -6.30
N GLU A 140 -4.72 8.88 -6.68
CA GLU A 140 -4.76 9.39 -8.06
C GLU A 140 -3.39 9.24 -8.73
N CYS A 141 -3.24 8.25 -9.60
CA CYS A 141 -1.94 7.97 -10.21
C CYS A 141 -1.58 8.94 -11.35
N ASN A 142 -2.54 9.66 -11.96
CA ASN A 142 -2.37 10.83 -12.85
C ASN A 142 -1.11 10.88 -13.76
N GLY A 143 -0.70 9.75 -14.35
CA GLY A 143 0.49 9.68 -15.21
C GLY A 143 1.75 9.06 -14.59
N ALA A 144 1.67 8.50 -13.39
CA ALA A 144 2.72 7.68 -12.79
C ALA A 144 3.15 6.56 -13.75
N SER A 145 4.43 6.19 -13.73
CA SER A 145 4.96 5.10 -14.56
C SER A 145 4.47 3.74 -14.08
N SER A 146 4.38 3.59 -12.76
CA SER A 146 3.73 2.49 -12.07
C SER A 146 2.97 3.01 -10.85
N CYS A 147 1.89 2.31 -10.50
CA CYS A 147 1.07 2.58 -9.34
C CYS A 147 0.77 1.27 -8.61
N THR A 148 1.24 1.14 -7.38
CA THR A 148 1.09 -0.06 -6.57
C THR A 148 0.38 0.26 -5.26
N LEU A 149 -0.69 -0.49 -4.97
CA LEU A 149 -1.40 -0.46 -3.69
C LEU A 149 -1.24 -1.82 -3.01
N GLY A 150 -0.64 -1.83 -1.82
CA GLY A 150 -0.48 -3.02 -1.00
C GLY A 150 -1.38 -2.96 0.23
N CYS A 151 -2.28 -3.93 0.36
CA CYS A 151 -3.17 -4.13 1.49
C CYS A 151 -2.72 -5.36 2.27
N SER A 152 -2.34 -5.16 3.54
CA SER A 152 -1.93 -6.26 4.41
C SER A 152 -3.08 -7.22 4.73
N ALA A 153 -2.77 -8.28 5.48
CA ALA A 153 -3.76 -9.25 5.93
C ALA A 153 -4.75 -8.72 6.99
N THR A 154 -4.53 -7.49 7.53
CA THR A 154 -5.43 -6.90 8.53
C THR A 154 -6.82 -6.68 7.93
N PRO A 155 -7.90 -7.14 8.59
CA PRO A 155 -9.26 -6.91 8.10
C PRO A 155 -9.53 -5.42 7.93
N THR A 156 -10.25 -5.07 6.87
CA THR A 156 -10.67 -3.69 6.55
C THR A 156 -9.54 -2.69 6.33
N VAL A 157 -8.27 -3.09 6.26
CA VAL A 157 -7.13 -2.15 6.15
C VAL A 157 -7.21 -1.23 4.91
N CYS A 158 -7.85 -1.70 3.84
CA CYS A 158 -8.12 -0.98 2.60
C CYS A 158 -9.63 -0.89 2.27
N GLU A 159 -10.52 -0.98 3.27
CA GLU A 159 -11.95 -0.85 3.00
C GLU A 159 -12.25 0.57 2.48
N GLY A 160 -13.06 0.68 1.42
CA GLY A 160 -13.39 1.99 0.82
C GLY A 160 -12.25 2.68 0.04
N THR A 161 -11.00 2.20 0.11
CA THR A 161 -9.90 2.75 -0.69
C THR A 161 -10.23 2.74 -2.19
N MET A 162 -9.96 3.85 -2.87
CA MET A 162 -10.15 4.01 -4.32
C MET A 162 -8.80 4.23 -5.02
N LEU A 163 -8.44 3.35 -5.95
CA LEU A 163 -7.25 3.46 -6.78
C LEU A 163 -7.63 3.88 -8.21
N SER A 164 -7.29 5.10 -8.60
CA SER A 164 -7.49 5.63 -9.95
C SER A 164 -6.20 5.53 -10.77
N CYS A 165 -6.13 4.52 -11.63
CA CYS A 165 -4.95 4.22 -12.42
C CYS A 165 -4.78 5.20 -13.59
N GLY A 166 -3.52 5.58 -13.85
CA GLY A 166 -3.10 6.34 -15.02
C GLY A 166 -2.65 5.43 -16.17
N PRO A 167 -1.92 5.96 -17.16
CA PRO A 167 -1.40 5.20 -18.31
C PRO A 167 -0.33 4.14 -17.96
N GLY A 168 0.28 4.23 -16.78
CA GLY A 168 1.32 3.30 -16.32
C GLY A 168 0.80 1.91 -15.92
N ALA A 169 1.71 1.09 -15.39
CA ALA A 169 1.33 -0.18 -14.77
C ALA A 169 0.54 0.09 -13.48
N CYS A 170 -0.56 -0.64 -13.26
CA CYS A 170 -1.38 -0.49 -12.06
C CYS A 170 -1.58 -1.86 -11.40
N THR A 171 -1.26 -1.96 -10.12
CA THR A 171 -1.32 -3.23 -9.38
C THR A 171 -1.85 -2.99 -7.97
N ALA A 172 -2.89 -3.71 -7.59
CA ALA A 172 -3.34 -3.85 -6.21
C ALA A 172 -3.00 -5.26 -5.73
N THR A 173 -2.41 -5.37 -4.55
CA THR A 173 -2.10 -6.64 -3.88
C THR A 173 -2.83 -6.67 -2.55
N CYS A 174 -3.62 -7.70 -2.31
CA CYS A 174 -4.39 -7.86 -1.08
C CYS A 174 -4.06 -9.22 -0.45
N GLU A 175 -3.53 -9.21 0.77
CA GLU A 175 -3.21 -10.44 1.50
C GLU A 175 -4.40 -10.97 2.34
N GLY A 176 -5.44 -10.15 2.53
CA GLY A 176 -6.66 -10.49 3.28
C GLY A 176 -7.95 -10.23 2.49
N ASP A 177 -9.06 -10.07 3.22
CA ASP A 177 -10.39 -9.87 2.63
C ASP A 177 -10.70 -8.41 2.23
N SER A 178 -9.81 -7.47 2.54
CA SER A 178 -9.99 -6.07 2.15
C SER A 178 -9.66 -5.89 0.66
N THR A 179 -10.66 -5.46 -0.11
CA THR A 179 -10.54 -5.22 -1.56
C THR A 179 -10.81 -3.76 -1.87
N PRO A 180 -9.80 -2.98 -2.31
CA PRO A 180 -10.00 -1.61 -2.75
C PRO A 180 -10.76 -1.56 -4.09
N GLU A 181 -11.42 -0.44 -4.37
CA GLU A 181 -11.98 -0.18 -5.69
C GLU A 181 -10.88 0.26 -6.66
N VAL A 182 -10.61 -0.54 -7.70
CA VAL A 182 -9.57 -0.23 -8.70
C VAL A 182 -10.21 0.18 -10.03
N THR A 183 -9.94 1.42 -10.45
CA THR A 183 -10.33 1.95 -11.77
C THR A 183 -9.12 1.98 -12.70
N CYS A 184 -9.03 1.01 -13.61
CA CYS A 184 -7.86 0.82 -14.48
C CYS A 184 -7.61 1.94 -15.50
N GLY A 185 -8.63 2.68 -15.93
CA GLY A 185 -8.46 3.80 -16.86
C GLY A 185 -7.69 3.44 -18.14
N GLU A 186 -6.61 4.16 -18.42
CA GLU A 186 -5.74 4.00 -19.59
C GLU A 186 -4.49 3.13 -19.32
N SER A 187 -4.44 2.42 -18.20
CA SER A 187 -3.26 1.65 -17.78
C SER A 187 -2.78 0.67 -18.85
N CYS A 188 -1.48 0.61 -19.09
CA CYS A 188 -0.88 -0.41 -19.96
C CYS A 188 -1.00 -1.83 -19.39
N ALA A 189 -1.11 -1.95 -18.06
CA ALA A 189 -1.43 -3.19 -17.36
C ALA A 189 -2.21 -2.85 -16.09
N CYS A 190 -3.27 -3.61 -15.80
CA CYS A 190 -4.07 -3.46 -14.59
C CYS A 190 -4.26 -4.82 -13.93
N THR A 191 -3.90 -4.90 -12.66
CA THR A 191 -4.10 -6.10 -11.84
C THR A 191 -4.79 -5.69 -10.56
N PRO A 192 -6.13 -5.81 -10.47
CA PRO A 192 -6.82 -5.68 -9.20
C PRO A 192 -6.51 -6.90 -8.31
N CYS A 193 -6.78 -6.77 -7.02
CA CYS A 193 -7.06 -7.93 -6.18
C CYS A 193 -8.56 -8.28 -6.29
#